data_AF-A0A7V1D4S0-F1
#
_entry.id   AF-A0A7V1D4S0-F1
#
_cell.length_a   1.000
_cell.length_b   1.000
_cell.length_c   1.000
_cell.angle_alpha   90.00
_cell.angle_beta   90.00
_cell.angle_gamma   90.00
#
_symmetry.space_group_name_H-M   'P 1'
#
loop_
_entity.id
_entity.type
_entity.pdbx_description
1 polymer ?
#
loop_
_entity_poly.entity_id
_entity_poly.type
_entity_poly.pdbx_seq_one_letter_code
_entity_poly.pdbx_strand_id
1 'polypeptide(L)'
;MCDTCGCNITPGNEHLVRAQGKLAVTESGREAVTVLKSLLSENDRQAQHNRGHFDQHGVLAINLMSSPGSGKTALLEATIEALKDSGLSIAVVEGDLETENDAERIRAHGIPAIQITTGSACHLDAHMVHDALHQLDLDTIDILFIENVGNLVCPASFDLGHHHN
;
A
#
# COMPACT_ATOMS: atom_id res chain seq x y z
N MET A 1 -14.96 6.91 -11.87
CA MET A 1 -13.83 6.42 -12.70
C MET A 1 -12.89 5.54 -11.86
N CYS A 2 -13.44 4.42 -11.38
CA CYS A 2 -12.76 3.12 -11.27
C CYS A 2 -13.74 2.00 -11.73
N ASP A 3 -14.84 2.41 -12.37
CA ASP A 3 -16.07 1.62 -12.58
C ASP A 3 -15.93 0.59 -13.72
N THR A 4 -14.76 0.54 -14.36
CA THR A 4 -14.51 -0.23 -15.58
C THR A 4 -13.09 -0.78 -15.72
N CYS A 5 -12.16 -0.50 -14.80
CA CYS A 5 -10.72 -0.78 -15.02
C CYS A 5 -10.33 -2.27 -14.92
N GLY A 6 -11.17 -3.16 -14.39
CA GLY A 6 -10.84 -4.59 -14.27
C GLY A 6 -9.69 -4.94 -13.29
N CYS A 7 -8.94 -3.94 -12.79
CA CYS A 7 -7.82 -4.11 -11.85
C CYS A 7 -8.24 -4.03 -10.37
N ASN A 8 -9.53 -4.12 -10.06
CA ASN A 8 -10.06 -3.95 -8.70
C ASN A 8 -9.88 -5.18 -7.81
N ILE A 9 -9.63 -6.32 -8.43
CA ILE A 9 -9.25 -7.54 -7.72
C ILE A 9 -7.73 -7.57 -7.71
N THR A 10 -7.17 -7.53 -6.51
CA THR A 10 -5.75 -7.54 -6.23
C THR A 10 -5.42 -8.80 -5.44
N PRO A 11 -4.13 -9.22 -5.36
CA PRO A 11 -3.73 -10.27 -4.44
C PRO A 11 -4.20 -10.06 -2.99
N GLY A 12 -4.25 -8.82 -2.50
CA GLY A 12 -4.68 -8.49 -1.15
C GLY A 12 -6.18 -8.69 -0.89
N ASN A 13 -7.03 -8.49 -1.90
CA ASN A 13 -8.49 -8.52 -1.72
C ASN A 13 -9.20 -9.69 -2.43
N GLU A 14 -8.47 -10.53 -3.18
CA GLU A 14 -9.04 -11.63 -3.95
C GLU A 14 -9.84 -12.62 -3.10
N HIS A 15 -9.42 -12.82 -1.85
CA HIS A 15 -10.10 -13.67 -0.88
C HIS A 15 -11.56 -13.24 -0.60
N LEU A 16 -11.91 -11.99 -0.86
CA LEU A 16 -13.27 -11.46 -0.69
C LEU A 16 -14.23 -11.92 -1.80
N VAL A 17 -13.73 -12.22 -3.00
CA VAL A 17 -14.58 -12.46 -4.19
C VAL A 17 -14.58 -13.90 -4.70
N ARG A 18 -13.62 -14.74 -4.25
CA ARG A 18 -13.61 -16.18 -4.56
C ARG A 18 -14.81 -16.91 -3.96
N ALA A 19 -15.05 -18.17 -4.35
CA ALA A 19 -16.27 -18.95 -4.08
C ALA A 19 -16.70 -19.12 -2.60
N GLN A 20 -15.91 -18.65 -1.62
CA GLN A 20 -16.23 -18.63 -0.19
C GLN A 20 -15.99 -17.25 0.47
N GLY A 21 -15.65 -16.24 -0.34
CA GLY A 21 -15.38 -14.89 0.12
C GLY A 21 -16.65 -14.13 0.50
N LYS A 22 -16.48 -13.13 1.36
CA LYS A 22 -17.57 -12.27 1.87
C LYS A 22 -18.42 -11.64 0.77
N LEU A 23 -17.85 -11.41 -0.41
CA LEU A 23 -18.44 -10.75 -1.57
C LEU A 23 -18.64 -11.72 -2.76
N ALA A 24 -18.60 -13.03 -2.53
CA ALA A 24 -18.75 -14.06 -3.57
C ALA A 24 -20.13 -14.04 -4.27
N VAL A 25 -21.17 -13.55 -3.59
CA VAL A 25 -22.54 -13.48 -4.10
C VAL A 25 -23.12 -12.10 -3.82
N THR A 26 -23.51 -11.38 -4.86
CA THR A 26 -24.29 -10.12 -4.70
C THR A 26 -25.78 -10.45 -4.59
N GLU A 27 -26.56 -9.61 -3.88
CA GLU A 27 -28.00 -9.81 -3.68
C GLU A 27 -28.80 -10.06 -4.98
N SER A 28 -28.32 -9.57 -6.13
CA SER A 28 -28.93 -9.74 -7.46
C SER A 28 -28.10 -10.54 -8.47
N GLY A 29 -26.89 -10.96 -8.10
CA GLY A 29 -26.00 -11.82 -8.92
C GLY A 29 -25.43 -11.21 -10.21
N ARG A 30 -25.60 -9.90 -10.51
CA ARG A 30 -25.26 -9.35 -11.85
C ARG A 30 -24.63 -7.95 -11.94
N GLU A 31 -24.36 -7.24 -10.85
CA GLU A 31 -23.91 -5.84 -10.96
C GLU A 31 -22.45 -5.64 -10.55
N ALA A 32 -21.57 -5.47 -11.54
CA ALA A 32 -20.15 -5.18 -11.35
C ALA A 32 -19.89 -3.93 -10.47
N VAL A 33 -20.78 -2.93 -10.54
CA VAL A 33 -20.71 -1.71 -9.73
C VAL A 33 -20.91 -2.01 -8.24
N THR A 34 -21.80 -2.94 -7.90
CA THR A 34 -22.10 -3.30 -6.51
C THR A 34 -20.95 -4.09 -5.88
N VAL A 35 -20.30 -4.97 -6.65
CA VAL A 35 -19.08 -5.67 -6.23
C VAL A 35 -17.95 -4.67 -5.97
N LEU A 36 -17.73 -3.73 -6.90
CA LEU A 36 -16.67 -2.72 -6.75
C LEU A 36 -16.86 -1.86 -5.51
N LYS A 37 -18.06 -1.33 -5.27
CA LYS A 37 -18.36 -0.53 -4.07
C LYS A 37 -18.10 -1.32 -2.79
N SER A 38 -18.45 -2.61 -2.80
CA SER A 38 -18.24 -3.49 -1.65
C SER A 38 -16.75 -3.76 -1.40
N LEU A 39 -15.94 -3.92 -2.46
CA LEU A 39 -14.49 -4.05 -2.36
C LEU A 39 -13.84 -2.78 -1.80
N LEU A 40 -14.22 -1.60 -2.31
CA LEU A 40 -13.70 -0.32 -1.79
C LEU A 40 -14.10 -0.12 -0.33
N SER A 41 -15.32 -0.46 0.06
CA SER A 41 -15.76 -0.38 1.46
C SER A 41 -14.96 -1.32 2.38
N GLU A 42 -14.59 -2.51 1.90
CA GLU A 42 -13.77 -3.44 2.67
C GLU A 42 -12.32 -2.94 2.76
N ASN A 43 -11.79 -2.35 1.68
CA ASN A 43 -10.51 -1.66 1.70
C ASN A 43 -10.49 -0.54 2.74
N ASP A 44 -11.52 0.32 2.77
CA ASP A 44 -11.60 1.43 3.73
C ASP A 44 -11.65 0.93 5.18
N ARG A 45 -12.33 -0.20 5.43
CA ARG A 45 -12.34 -0.84 6.76
C ARG A 45 -10.94 -1.31 7.15
N GLN A 46 -10.21 -1.90 6.22
CA GLN A 46 -8.84 -2.36 6.45
C GLN A 46 -7.88 -1.16 6.62
N ALA A 47 -8.06 -0.09 5.84
CA ALA A 47 -7.27 1.13 5.93
C ALA A 47 -7.42 1.80 7.31
N GLN A 48 -8.65 1.86 7.83
CA GLN A 48 -8.91 2.35 9.20
C GLN A 48 -8.21 1.48 10.26
N HIS A 49 -8.16 0.16 10.04
CA HIS A 49 -7.44 -0.73 10.94
C HIS A 49 -5.92 -0.48 10.91
N ASN A 50 -5.33 -0.32 9.72
CA ASN A 50 -3.92 0.03 9.55
C ASN A 50 -3.59 1.37 10.20
N ARG A 51 -4.43 2.40 9.99
CA ARG A 51 -4.27 3.71 10.65
C ARG A 51 -4.27 3.58 12.16
N GLY A 52 -5.18 2.76 12.71
CA GLY A 52 -5.20 2.46 14.14
C GLY A 52 -3.90 1.83 14.66
N HIS A 53 -3.23 0.98 13.86
CA HIS A 53 -1.90 0.44 14.22
C HIS A 53 -0.83 1.54 14.20
N PHE A 54 -0.80 2.38 13.17
CA PHE A 54 0.15 3.49 13.10
C PHE A 54 -0.02 4.46 14.28
N ASP A 55 -1.26 4.86 14.57
CA ASP A 55 -1.59 5.75 15.69
C ASP A 55 -1.18 5.16 17.04
N GLN A 56 -1.40 3.86 17.25
CA GLN A 56 -1.06 3.19 18.51
C GLN A 56 0.45 3.14 18.76
N HIS A 57 1.26 3.01 17.71
CA HIS A 57 2.72 2.93 17.80
C HIS A 57 3.39 4.30 17.59
N GLY A 58 2.63 5.36 17.30
CA GLY A 58 3.17 6.70 17.04
C GLY A 58 3.90 6.82 15.69
N VAL A 59 3.60 5.95 14.73
CA VAL A 59 4.26 5.90 13.41
C VAL A 59 3.61 6.87 12.44
N LEU A 60 4.38 7.77 11.83
CA LEU A 60 3.92 8.61 10.73
C LEU A 60 3.98 7.83 9.40
N ALA A 61 2.84 7.32 8.94
CA ALA A 61 2.71 6.72 7.61
C ALA A 61 2.45 7.74 6.48
N ILE A 62 3.27 7.70 5.41
CA ILE A 62 3.20 8.59 4.23
C ILE A 62 3.15 7.75 2.96
N ASN A 63 2.16 7.97 2.09
CA ASN A 63 1.98 7.25 0.81
C ASN A 63 2.47 8.08 -0.38
N LEU A 64 3.57 7.67 -1.00
CA LEU A 64 4.16 8.35 -2.15
C LEU A 64 3.59 7.80 -3.47
N MET A 65 2.73 8.60 -4.11
CA MET A 65 2.15 8.29 -5.43
C MET A 65 2.78 9.12 -6.54
N SER A 66 2.99 8.54 -7.72
CA SER A 66 3.51 9.27 -8.88
C SER A 66 3.22 8.55 -10.20
N SER A 67 3.65 9.12 -11.33
CA SER A 67 3.79 8.35 -12.57
C SER A 67 5.02 7.42 -12.51
N PRO A 68 5.10 6.37 -13.35
CA PRO A 68 6.33 5.59 -13.51
C PRO A 68 7.53 6.49 -13.82
N GLY A 69 8.71 6.18 -13.27
CA GLY A 69 9.96 6.89 -13.56
C GLY A 69 10.02 8.35 -13.09
N SER A 70 9.10 8.79 -12.22
CA SER A 70 9.10 10.17 -11.69
C SER A 70 10.14 10.43 -10.58
N GLY A 71 10.92 9.40 -10.21
CA GLY A 71 11.99 9.52 -9.23
C GLY A 71 11.57 9.32 -7.78
N LYS A 72 10.50 8.57 -7.49
CA LYS A 72 10.04 8.25 -6.13
C LYS A 72 11.15 7.65 -5.26
N THR A 73 11.76 6.57 -5.74
CA THR A 73 12.84 5.90 -5.00
C THR A 73 14.03 6.82 -4.78
N ALA A 74 14.39 7.63 -5.79
CA ALA A 74 15.48 8.61 -5.65
C ALA A 74 15.15 9.71 -4.61
N LEU A 75 13.89 10.13 -4.52
CA LEU A 75 13.42 11.03 -3.48
C LEU A 75 13.51 10.37 -2.10
N LEU A 76 13.13 9.09 -1.96
CA LEU A 76 13.24 8.36 -0.71
C LEU A 76 14.69 8.18 -0.28
N GLU A 77 15.59 7.76 -1.18
CA GLU A 77 17.03 7.66 -0.92
C GLU A 77 17.60 8.99 -0.40
N ALA A 78 17.27 10.11 -1.07
CA ALA A 78 17.70 11.43 -0.65
C ALA A 78 17.09 11.86 0.71
N THR A 79 15.83 11.49 0.96
CA THR A 79 15.13 11.78 2.22
C THR A 79 15.75 11.01 3.39
N ILE A 80 16.04 9.72 3.19
CA ILE A 80 16.70 8.87 4.18
C ILE A 80 18.07 9.45 4.55
N GLU A 81 18.89 9.81 3.56
CA GLU A 81 20.21 10.39 3.86
C GLU A 81 20.08 11.75 4.56
N ALA A 82 19.11 12.59 4.18
CA ALA A 82 18.88 13.88 4.82
C ALA A 82 18.40 13.75 6.28
N LEU A 83 17.74 12.65 6.64
CA LEU A 83 17.21 12.41 7.99
C LEU A 83 18.12 11.53 8.86
N LYS A 84 19.23 11.04 8.34
CA LYS A 84 20.14 10.10 9.01
C LYS A 84 20.61 10.55 10.40
N ASP A 85 20.89 11.83 10.57
CA ASP A 85 21.36 12.42 11.84
C ASP A 85 20.23 12.98 12.71
N SER A 86 18.97 12.83 12.28
CA SER A 86 17.81 13.36 13.02
C SER A 86 17.44 12.52 14.26
N GLY A 87 17.95 11.27 14.33
CA GLY A 87 17.57 10.30 15.33
C GLY A 87 16.23 9.59 15.07
N LEU A 88 15.58 9.88 13.92
CA LEU A 88 14.34 9.21 13.51
C LEU A 88 14.63 7.86 12.84
N SER A 89 13.89 6.84 13.25
CA SER A 89 13.87 5.53 12.61
C SER A 89 12.89 5.52 11.44
N ILE A 90 13.38 5.19 10.26
CA ILE A 90 12.59 5.13 9.03
C ILE A 90 12.42 3.67 8.62
N ALA A 91 11.29 3.33 8.01
CA ALA A 91 11.10 2.10 7.25
C ALA A 91 10.36 2.41 5.94
N VAL A 92 10.45 1.50 4.97
CA VAL A 92 9.78 1.64 3.68
C VAL A 92 9.00 0.38 3.31
N VAL A 93 7.81 0.56 2.74
CA VAL A 93 7.05 -0.46 2.03
C VAL A 93 7.05 -0.09 0.55
N GLU A 94 7.59 -0.98 -0.28
CA GLU A 94 7.78 -0.77 -1.71
C GLU A 94 6.74 -1.57 -2.51
N GLY A 95 5.93 -0.88 -3.32
CA GLY A 95 4.95 -1.50 -4.21
C GLY A 95 5.44 -1.51 -5.66
N ASP A 96 5.79 -2.69 -6.17
CA ASP A 96 6.18 -2.91 -7.57
C ASP A 96 5.42 -4.10 -8.17
N LEU A 97 5.31 -4.14 -9.50
CA LEU A 97 4.62 -5.21 -10.22
C LEU A 97 5.36 -6.54 -10.12
N GLU A 98 6.70 -6.53 -10.26
CA GLU A 98 7.47 -7.77 -10.44
C GLU A 98 8.87 -7.77 -9.80
N THR A 99 9.51 -6.62 -9.54
CA THR A 99 10.93 -6.60 -9.11
C THR A 99 11.11 -6.13 -7.67
N GLU A 100 12.23 -6.53 -7.05
CA GLU A 100 12.64 -6.02 -5.72
C GLU A 100 13.67 -4.88 -5.80
N ASN A 101 13.94 -4.36 -7.01
CA ASN A 101 15.07 -3.47 -7.25
C ASN A 101 15.04 -2.21 -6.36
N ASP A 102 13.86 -1.62 -6.17
CA ASP A 102 13.72 -0.42 -5.36
C ASP A 102 13.84 -0.73 -3.86
N ALA A 103 13.29 -1.86 -3.39
CA ALA A 103 13.49 -2.31 -2.01
C ALA A 103 14.97 -2.62 -1.70
N GLU A 104 15.71 -3.22 -2.62
CA GLU A 104 17.16 -3.44 -2.48
C GLU A 104 17.93 -2.13 -2.39
N ARG A 105 17.58 -1.15 -3.21
CA ARG A 105 18.18 0.19 -3.16
C ARG A 105 17.96 0.86 -1.82
N ILE A 106 16.74 0.83 -1.29
CA ILE A 106 16.46 1.38 0.05
C ILE A 106 17.24 0.63 1.14
N ARG A 107 17.28 -0.71 1.09
CA ARG A 107 18.04 -1.52 2.05
C ARG A 107 19.54 -1.21 2.04
N ALA A 108 20.09 -0.80 0.89
CA ALA A 108 21.49 -0.39 0.79
C ALA A 108 21.82 0.86 1.63
N HIS A 109 20.82 1.65 2.02
CA HIS A 109 20.97 2.76 2.97
C HIS A 109 20.89 2.32 4.45
N GLY A 110 20.74 1.02 4.72
CA GLY A 110 20.67 0.46 6.07
C GLY A 110 19.30 0.60 6.74
N ILE A 111 18.25 0.88 5.96
CA ILE A 111 16.88 1.05 6.42
C ILE A 111 16.05 -0.20 6.08
N PRO A 112 15.14 -0.66 6.96
CA PRO A 112 14.20 -1.74 6.64
C PRO A 112 13.31 -1.38 5.44
N ALA A 113 13.27 -2.25 4.43
CA ALA A 113 12.36 -2.12 3.29
C ALA A 113 11.66 -3.45 2.98
N ILE A 114 10.33 -3.43 2.97
CA ILE A 114 9.46 -4.58 2.65
C ILE A 114 8.93 -4.42 1.22
N GLN A 115 9.23 -5.39 0.36
CA GLN A 115 8.66 -5.45 -0.98
C GLN A 115 7.25 -6.04 -0.92
N ILE A 116 6.33 -5.41 -1.66
CA ILE A 116 5.04 -5.97 -2.04
C ILE A 116 5.06 -6.14 -3.56
N THR A 117 4.97 -7.39 -4.02
CA THR A 117 4.77 -7.70 -5.44
C THR A 117 3.28 -7.68 -5.75
N THR A 118 2.82 -6.69 -6.51
CA THR A 118 1.39 -6.53 -6.82
C THR A 118 0.92 -7.42 -7.98
N GLY A 119 1.86 -8.06 -8.69
CA GLY A 119 1.59 -8.87 -9.86
C GLY A 119 1.08 -8.00 -11.01
N SER A 120 -0.20 -8.11 -11.35
CA SER A 120 -0.84 -7.29 -12.38
C SER A 120 -1.60 -6.08 -11.83
N ALA A 121 -1.65 -5.89 -10.50
CA ALA A 121 -2.38 -4.79 -9.89
C ALA A 121 -1.62 -3.45 -10.01
N CYS A 122 -2.32 -2.42 -10.48
CA CYS A 122 -1.79 -1.07 -10.74
C CYS A 122 -1.66 -0.17 -9.51
N HIS A 123 -1.90 -0.68 -8.30
CA HIS A 123 -1.91 0.03 -7.03
C HIS A 123 -1.68 -0.94 -5.88
N LEU A 124 -1.28 -0.40 -4.73
CA LEU A 124 -1.41 -1.06 -3.43
C LEU A 124 -2.81 -0.89 -2.87
N ASP A 125 -3.30 -1.89 -2.14
CA ASP A 125 -4.50 -1.80 -1.32
C ASP A 125 -4.16 -1.96 0.17
N ALA A 126 -5.11 -1.66 1.05
CA ALA A 126 -4.91 -1.69 2.49
C ALA A 126 -4.59 -3.09 3.06
N HIS A 127 -5.05 -4.17 2.42
CA HIS A 127 -4.75 -5.53 2.86
C HIS A 127 -3.30 -5.88 2.55
N MET A 128 -2.80 -5.51 1.36
CA MET A 128 -1.38 -5.67 1.02
C MET A 128 -0.47 -4.94 2.01
N VAL A 129 -0.80 -3.68 2.33
CA VAL A 129 -0.02 -2.91 3.31
C VAL A 129 -0.11 -3.57 4.68
N HIS A 130 -1.30 -4.02 5.10
CA HIS A 130 -1.48 -4.71 6.36
C HIS A 130 -0.57 -5.93 6.50
N ASP A 131 -0.49 -6.77 5.46
CA ASP A 131 0.37 -7.96 5.44
C ASP A 131 1.85 -7.58 5.55
N ALA A 132 2.27 -6.47 4.93
CA ALA A 132 3.63 -5.94 5.07
C ALA A 132 3.92 -5.41 6.49
N LEU A 133 2.94 -4.83 7.18
CA LEU A 133 3.12 -4.34 8.56
C LEU A 133 3.49 -5.46 9.53
N HIS A 134 3.02 -6.69 9.33
CA HIS A 134 3.38 -7.83 10.19
C HIS A 134 4.85 -8.25 10.08
N GLN A 135 5.59 -7.73 9.10
CA GLN A 135 7.02 -7.96 8.92
C GLN A 135 7.88 -6.85 9.54
N LEU A 136 7.25 -5.79 10.05
CA LEU A 136 7.90 -4.63 10.65
C LEU A 136 7.67 -4.62 12.16
N ASP A 137 8.69 -4.22 12.90
CA ASP A 137 8.56 -3.91 14.32
C ASP A 137 8.18 -2.43 14.47
N LEU A 138 6.88 -2.15 14.50
CA LEU A 138 6.35 -0.78 14.55
C LEU A 138 6.75 -0.01 15.82
N ASP A 139 7.11 -0.70 16.91
CA ASP A 139 7.61 -0.05 18.14
C ASP A 139 8.99 0.60 17.95
N THR A 140 9.68 0.29 16.83
CA THR A 140 11.03 0.79 16.54
C THR A 140 11.08 1.80 15.40
N ILE A 141 9.93 2.17 14.83
CA ILE A 141 9.82 3.01 13.63
C ILE A 141 9.12 4.32 14.01
N ASP A 142 9.65 5.45 13.54
CA ASP A 142 9.00 6.76 13.68
C ASP A 142 8.24 7.14 12.40
N ILE A 143 8.79 6.80 11.23
CA ILE A 143 8.21 7.14 9.92
C ILE A 143 8.18 5.92 9.02
N LEU A 144 7.02 5.63 8.45
CA LEU A 144 6.84 4.62 7.42
C LEU A 144 6.51 5.29 6.08
N PHE A 145 7.41 5.18 5.10
CA PHE A 145 7.08 5.52 3.73
C PHE A 145 6.47 4.33 3.01
N ILE A 146 5.40 4.56 2.26
CA ILE A 146 4.79 3.59 1.37
C ILE A 146 5.00 4.11 -0.05
N GLU A 147 5.98 3.57 -0.76
CA GLU A 147 6.16 3.86 -2.18
C GLU A 147 5.14 3.06 -2.98
N ASN A 148 4.13 3.73 -3.52
CA ASN A 148 3.08 3.07 -4.29
C ASN A 148 3.55 2.72 -5.71
N VAL A 149 2.78 1.87 -6.39
CA VAL A 149 3.00 1.57 -7.81
C VAL A 149 2.94 2.88 -8.61
N GLY A 150 3.83 3.05 -9.59
CA GLY A 150 3.83 4.21 -10.47
C GLY A 150 2.55 4.29 -11.30
N ASN A 151 1.52 4.94 -10.77
CA ASN A 151 0.24 5.17 -11.42
C ASN A 151 -0.46 6.37 -10.74
N LEU A 152 -0.97 7.32 -11.52
CA LEU A 152 -1.66 8.51 -10.99
C LEU A 152 -3.18 8.40 -10.97
N VAL A 153 -3.73 7.23 -11.32
CA VAL A 153 -5.17 7.00 -11.44
C VAL A 153 -5.64 5.99 -10.41
N CYS A 154 -5.14 4.74 -10.47
CA CYS A 154 -5.62 3.67 -9.57
C CYS A 154 -5.38 4.00 -8.09
N PRO A 155 -4.15 4.38 -7.66
CA PRO A 155 -3.84 4.56 -6.24
C PRO A 155 -4.69 5.62 -5.53
N ALA A 156 -5.15 6.65 -6.25
CA ALA A 156 -5.99 7.71 -5.69
C ALA A 156 -7.37 7.23 -5.19
N SER A 157 -7.79 6.01 -5.56
CA SER A 157 -9.08 5.44 -5.15
C SER A 157 -8.98 4.50 -3.93
N PHE A 158 -7.77 4.22 -3.42
CA PHE A 158 -7.56 3.23 -2.36
C PHE A 158 -6.84 3.88 -1.17
N ASP A 159 -7.55 4.07 -0.06
CA ASP A 159 -6.93 4.42 1.22
C ASP A 159 -6.10 3.23 1.71
N LEU A 160 -4.92 3.50 2.27
CA LEU A 160 -4.01 2.50 2.83
C LEU A 160 -3.93 2.58 4.36
N GLY A 161 -4.57 3.59 4.95
CA GLY A 161 -4.42 3.98 6.35
C GLY A 161 -3.36 5.05 6.58
N HIS A 162 -2.68 5.52 5.52
CA HIS A 162 -1.67 6.57 5.58
C HIS A 162 -2.24 7.90 6.11
N HIS A 163 -1.38 8.74 6.67
CA HIS A 163 -1.75 10.09 7.15
C HIS A 163 -1.64 11.13 6.04
N HIS A 164 -0.65 10.98 5.17
CA HIS A 164 -0.34 11.94 4.11
C HIS A 164 -0.03 11.26 2.77
N ASN A 165 -0.26 12.01 1.70
CA ASN A 165 0.18 11.70 0.33
C ASN A 165 1.28 12.67 -0.10
#